data_AF-A0A8B3LER7-F1
#
_entry.id   AF-A0A8B3LER7-F1
#
_cell.length_a   1.000
_cell.length_b   1.000
_cell.length_c   1.000
_cell.angle_alpha   90.00
_cell.angle_beta   90.00
_cell.angle_gamma   90.00
#
_symmetry.space_group_name_H-M   'P 1'
#
loop_
_entity.id
_entity.type
_entity.pdbx_description
1 polymer ?
#
loop_
_entity_poly.entity_id
_entity_poly.type
_entity_poly.pdbx_seq_one_letter_code
_entity_poly.pdbx_strand_id
1 'polypeptide(L)'
;MSETIEKRLSDLGVTLPVAAAPAANYVPYCRTGNLLFTAGQLPLKDGKLQASGLLGRDLDTAGGKDAAKYCAINILAQAKAALDDLEKISRLVKITVFVASTP
;
A
#
# COMPACT_ATOMS: atom_id res chain seq x y z
N MET A 1 12.46 -3.69 24.46
CA MET A 1 11.50 -2.74 23.85
C MET A 1 11.01 -3.37 22.57
N SER A 2 9.70 -3.55 22.39
CA SER A 2 9.17 -4.11 21.14
C SER A 2 9.51 -3.16 19.99
N GLU A 3 10.05 -3.66 18.89
CA GLU A 3 10.29 -2.82 17.71
C GLU A 3 8.96 -2.38 17.10
N THR A 4 8.79 -1.07 16.92
CA THR A 4 7.62 -0.49 16.26
C THR A 4 7.63 -0.80 14.77
N ILE A 5 6.45 -0.80 14.15
CA ILE A 5 6.28 -0.95 12.70
C ILE A 5 7.08 0.12 11.96
N GLU A 6 7.08 1.37 12.45
CA GLU A 6 7.84 2.46 11.84
C GLU A 6 9.34 2.24 11.88
N LYS A 7 9.87 1.70 12.98
CA LYS A 7 11.29 1.34 13.06
C LYS A 7 11.63 0.27 12.02
N ARG A 8 10.81 -0.77 11.91
CA ARG A 8 11.02 -1.84 10.90
C ARG A 8 10.97 -1.30 9.47
N LEU A 9 10.06 -0.36 9.18
CA LEU A 9 10.01 0.30 7.89
C LEU A 9 11.30 1.10 7.63
N SER A 10 11.79 1.84 8.62
CA SER A 10 13.06 2.57 8.53
C SER A 10 14.24 1.64 8.29
N ASP A 11 14.33 0.52 9.00
CA ASP A 11 15.40 -0.48 8.85
C ASP A 11 15.37 -1.13 7.45
N LEU A 12 14.21 -1.18 6.80
CA LEU A 12 14.02 -1.60 5.41
C LEU A 12 14.25 -0.47 4.39
N GLY A 13 14.63 0.72 4.83
CA GLY A 13 14.82 1.91 3.98
C GLY A 13 13.52 2.44 3.39
N VAL A 14 12.38 2.19 4.05
CA VAL A 14 11.05 2.61 3.60
C VAL A 14 10.59 3.82 4.39
N THR A 15 10.31 4.90 3.68
CA THR A 15 9.57 6.05 4.19
C THR A 15 8.13 5.98 3.70
N LEU A 16 7.18 6.26 4.59
CA LEU A 16 5.78 6.33 4.20
C LEU A 16 5.52 7.67 3.49
N PRO A 17 4.94 7.65 2.29
CA PRO A 17 4.55 8.88 1.61
C PRO A 17 3.33 9.50 2.31
N VAL A 18 3.00 10.73 1.91
CA VAL A 18 1.69 11.30 2.21
C VAL A 18 0.63 10.44 1.51
N ALA A 19 -0.41 10.05 2.26
CA ALA A 19 -1.51 9.26 1.73
C ALA A 19 -2.17 9.94 0.53
N ALA A 20 -2.33 9.21 -0.57
CA ALA A 20 -2.90 9.76 -1.80
C ALA A 20 -4.39 10.11 -1.62
N ALA A 21 -4.80 11.23 -2.24
CA ALA A 21 -6.21 11.59 -2.37
C ALA A 21 -6.96 10.57 -3.26
N PRO A 22 -8.27 10.37 -3.04
CA PRO A 22 -9.06 9.50 -3.90
C PRO A 22 -9.11 10.02 -5.34
N ALA A 23 -9.08 9.10 -6.31
CA ALA A 23 -9.07 9.44 -7.73
C ALA A 23 -10.44 9.87 -8.29
N ALA A 24 -11.52 9.64 -7.53
CA ALA A 24 -12.89 9.94 -7.91
C ALA A 24 -13.77 10.08 -6.64
N ASN A 25 -15.09 10.02 -6.80
CA ASN A 25 -16.08 10.15 -5.73
C ASN A 25 -16.17 8.90 -4.84
N TYR A 26 -15.08 8.55 -4.16
CA TYR A 26 -15.00 7.52 -3.12
C TYR A 26 -14.03 7.94 -2.01
N VAL A 27 -14.10 7.30 -0.85
CA VAL A 27 -13.20 7.58 0.28
C VAL A 27 -11.96 6.68 0.24
N PRO A 28 -10.79 7.16 0.66
CA PRO A 28 -9.55 6.38 0.62
C PRO A 28 -9.57 5.16 1.56
N TYR A 29 -10.38 5.21 2.61
CA TYR A 29 -10.65 4.11 3.52
C TYR A 29 -12.01 4.29 4.20
N CYS A 30 -12.58 3.21 4.70
CA CYS A 30 -13.76 3.22 5.56
C CYS A 30 -13.55 2.27 6.75
N ARG A 31 -14.19 2.59 7.87
CA ARG A 31 -14.11 1.78 9.09
C ARG A 31 -15.50 1.29 9.49
N THR A 32 -15.61 0.01 9.80
CA THR A 32 -16.80 -0.60 10.41
C THR A 32 -16.38 -1.44 11.61
N GLY A 33 -16.85 -1.06 12.81
CA GLY A 33 -16.37 -1.63 14.06
C GLY A 33 -14.84 -1.50 14.21
N ASN A 34 -14.15 -2.64 14.31
CA ASN A 34 -12.70 -2.73 14.41
C ASN A 34 -12.00 -3.06 13.08
N LEU A 35 -12.73 -3.10 11.96
CA LEU A 35 -12.17 -3.37 10.64
C LEU A 35 -11.97 -2.05 9.88
N LEU A 36 -10.74 -1.83 9.42
CA LEU A 36 -10.38 -0.76 8.50
C LEU A 36 -10.21 -1.34 7.09
N PHE A 37 -10.99 -0.84 6.14
CA PHE A 37 -10.91 -1.20 4.73
C PHE A 37 -10.31 -0.04 3.95
N THR A 38 -9.24 -0.29 3.20
CA THR A 38 -8.67 0.69 2.29
C THR A 38 -9.23 0.52 0.88
N ALA A 39 -9.32 1.62 0.13
CA ALA A 39 -9.51 1.56 -1.31
C ALA A 39 -8.26 0.98 -2.00
N GLY A 40 -8.38 0.63 -3.29
CA GLY A 40 -7.26 0.12 -4.08
C GLY A 40 -6.07 1.09 -4.09
N GLN A 41 -4.88 0.55 -3.83
CA GLN A 41 -3.64 1.33 -3.84
C GLN A 41 -2.79 0.95 -5.05
N LEU A 42 -2.36 1.97 -5.79
CA LEU A 42 -1.49 1.84 -6.96
C LEU A 42 -0.01 1.93 -6.55
N PRO A 43 0.93 1.51 -7.41
CA PRO A 43 2.37 1.61 -7.15
C PRO A 43 2.85 3.06 -7.36
N LEU A 44 2.36 3.99 -6.56
CA LEU A 44 2.75 5.40 -6.59
C LEU A 44 3.97 5.64 -5.71
N LYS A 45 4.88 6.48 -6.18
CA LYS A 45 5.97 7.09 -5.40
C LYS A 45 6.10 8.54 -5.85
N ASP A 46 6.13 9.46 -4.90
CA ASP A 46 6.23 10.91 -5.19
C ASP A 46 5.17 11.39 -6.19
N GLY A 47 3.94 10.86 -6.08
CA GLY A 47 2.82 11.17 -6.96
C GLY A 47 2.91 10.56 -8.37
N LYS A 48 3.96 9.79 -8.69
CA LYS A 48 4.18 9.16 -10.00
C LYS A 48 4.00 7.66 -9.95
N LEU A 49 3.35 7.12 -10.97
CA LEU A 49 3.18 5.68 -11.15
C LEU A 49 4.53 5.04 -11.49
N GLN A 50 4.99 4.13 -10.64
CA GLN A 50 6.30 3.48 -10.77
C GLN A 50 6.31 2.30 -11.73
N ALA A 51 5.14 1.72 -11.99
CA ALA A 51 5.01 0.58 -12.89
C ALA A 51 3.66 0.64 -13.60
N SER A 52 3.67 0.31 -14.89
CA SER A 52 2.49 0.25 -15.76
C SER A 52 2.70 -0.79 -16.85
N GLY A 53 1.62 -1.40 -17.34
CA GLY A 53 1.67 -2.47 -18.32
C GLY A 53 1.27 -3.83 -17.74
N LEU A 54 1.49 -4.89 -18.53
CA LEU A 54 1.16 -6.27 -18.19
C LEU A 54 2.40 -7.04 -17.73
N LEU A 55 2.30 -7.75 -16.61
CA LEU A 55 3.27 -8.75 -16.20
C LEU A 55 3.34 -9.87 -17.25
N GLY A 56 4.56 -10.27 -17.64
CA GLY A 56 4.81 -11.24 -18.70
C GLY A 56 5.00 -10.62 -20.09
N ARG A 57 4.67 -9.32 -20.28
CA ARG A 57 4.93 -8.58 -21.52
C ARG A 57 5.77 -7.33 -21.29
N ASP A 58 5.31 -6.45 -20.41
CA ASP A 58 5.89 -5.14 -20.14
C ASP A 58 6.73 -5.15 -18.84
N LEU A 59 6.44 -6.08 -17.93
CA LEU A 59 7.12 -6.27 -16.65
C LEU A 59 7.49 -7.74 -16.46
N ASP A 60 8.63 -8.01 -15.83
CA ASP A 60 8.99 -9.32 -15.31
C ASP A 60 8.58 -9.47 -13.83
N THR A 61 8.79 -10.64 -13.24
CA THR A 61 8.42 -10.92 -11.84
C THR A 61 9.11 -9.98 -10.85
N ALA A 62 10.36 -9.58 -11.12
CA ALA A 62 11.08 -8.65 -10.27
C ALA A 62 10.42 -7.26 -10.30
N GLY A 63 10.12 -6.73 -11.48
CA GLY A 63 9.40 -5.46 -11.65
C GLY A 63 7.99 -5.51 -11.06
N GLY A 64 7.27 -6.63 -11.21
CA GLY A 64 5.97 -6.84 -10.58
C GLY A 64 6.04 -6.85 -9.06
N LYS A 65 7.08 -7.45 -8.48
CA LYS A 65 7.32 -7.45 -7.03
C LYS A 65 7.63 -6.05 -6.50
N ASP A 66 8.42 -5.27 -7.22
CA ASP A 66 8.71 -3.88 -6.86
C ASP A 66 7.46 -3.00 -6.94
N ALA A 67 6.61 -3.20 -7.96
CA ALA A 67 5.31 -2.55 -8.03
C ALA A 67 4.43 -2.90 -6.81
N ALA A 68 4.31 -4.20 -6.48
CA ALA A 68 3.56 -4.65 -5.32
C ALA A 68 4.09 -4.07 -4.00
N LYS A 69 5.42 -3.88 -3.87
CA LYS A 69 6.04 -3.21 -2.72
C LYS A 69 5.54 -1.76 -2.59
N TYR A 70 5.49 -0.98 -3.67
CA TYR A 70 4.95 0.37 -3.62
C TYR A 70 3.44 0.39 -3.28
N CYS A 71 2.66 -0.56 -3.79
CA CYS A 71 1.25 -0.70 -3.39
C CYS A 71 1.13 -0.94 -1.87
N ALA A 72 1.95 -1.83 -1.30
CA ALA A 72 1.94 -2.12 0.13
C ALA A 72 2.35 -0.90 0.99
N ILE A 73 3.35 -0.14 0.55
CA ILE A 73 3.76 1.11 1.20
C ILE A 73 2.60 2.11 1.22
N ASN A 74 1.90 2.26 0.10
CA ASN A 74 0.74 3.15 0.01
C ASN A 74 -0.45 2.68 0.87
N ILE A 75 -0.65 1.36 1.02
CA ILE A 75 -1.63 0.82 1.98
C ILE A 75 -1.27 1.24 3.40
N LEU A 76 0.00 1.12 3.81
CA LEU A 76 0.45 1.54 5.14
C LEU A 76 0.33 3.05 5.35
N ALA A 77 0.58 3.86 4.31
CA ALA A 77 0.35 5.31 4.35
C ALA A 77 -1.12 5.66 4.62
N GLN A 78 -2.06 4.98 3.94
CA GLN A 78 -3.49 5.15 4.18
C GLN A 78 -3.89 4.68 5.58
N ALA A 79 -3.35 3.55 6.04
CA ALA A 79 -3.62 3.05 7.39
C ALA A 79 -3.11 4.00 8.47
N LYS A 80 -1.92 4.60 8.28
CA LYS A 80 -1.39 5.63 9.17
C LYS A 80 -2.27 6.88 9.16
N ALA A 81 -2.71 7.34 7.98
CA ALA A 81 -3.63 8.47 7.88
C ALA A 81 -5.01 8.21 8.52
N ALA A 82 -5.43 6.96 8.62
CA ALA A 82 -6.70 6.58 9.25
C ALA A 82 -6.62 6.39 10.78
N LEU A 83 -5.43 6.04 11.29
CA LEU A 83 -5.25 5.61 12.67
C LEU A 83 -4.36 6.56 13.48
N ASP A 84 -3.64 7.47 12.82
CA ASP A 84 -2.52 8.29 13.31
C ASP A 84 -1.28 7.49 13.75
N ASP A 85 -1.48 6.24 14.13
CA ASP A 85 -0.49 5.33 14.69
C ASP A 85 -0.73 3.90 14.17
N LEU A 86 0.29 3.31 13.53
CA LEU A 86 0.24 1.96 12.98
C LEU A 86 0.21 0.87 14.07
N GLU A 87 0.65 1.17 15.29
CA GLU A 87 0.61 0.21 16.41
C GLU A 87 -0.83 -0.14 16.84
N LYS A 88 -1.82 0.63 16.39
CA LYS A 88 -3.25 0.30 16.57
C LYS A 88 -3.72 -0.87 15.68
N ILE A 89 -2.90 -1.31 14.72
CA ILE A 89 -3.23 -2.45 13.85
C ILE A 89 -2.93 -3.76 14.58
N SER A 90 -3.97 -4.48 14.96
CA SER A 90 -3.81 -5.78 15.64
C SER A 90 -3.48 -6.92 14.67
N ARG A 91 -3.99 -6.87 13.44
CA ARG A 91 -3.82 -7.92 12.42
C ARG A 91 -4.21 -7.43 11.03
N LEU A 92 -3.47 -7.87 10.02
CA LEU A 92 -3.92 -7.83 8.62
C LEU A 92 -4.84 -9.02 8.37
N VAL A 93 -6.15 -8.78 8.31
CA VAL A 93 -7.16 -9.84 8.16
C VAL A 93 -7.23 -10.38 6.73
N LYS A 94 -7.00 -9.50 5.72
CA LYS A 94 -7.07 -9.84 4.30
C LYS A 94 -6.19 -8.90 3.50
N ILE A 95 -5.56 -9.42 2.45
CA ILE A 95 -4.93 -8.64 1.37
C ILE A 95 -5.53 -9.13 0.06
N THR A 96 -6.05 -8.21 -0.76
CA THR A 96 -6.52 -8.51 -2.12
C THR A 96 -5.57 -7.82 -3.09
N VAL A 97 -4.96 -8.58 -4.00
CA VAL A 97 -3.98 -8.07 -4.96
C VAL A 97 -4.48 -8.36 -6.37
N PHE A 98 -4.46 -7.33 -7.21
CA PHE A 98 -4.75 -7.45 -8.63
C PHE A 98 -3.46 -7.23 -9.42
N VAL A 99 -3.12 -8.17 -10.29
CA VAL A 99 -1.96 -8.08 -11.17
C VAL A 99 -2.48 -8.06 -12.60
N ALA A 100 -2.18 -7.00 -13.34
CA ALA A 100 -2.42 -6.97 -14.77
C ALA A 100 -1.38 -7.89 -15.43
N SER A 101 -1.82 -8.99 -16.03
CA SER A 101 -0.95 -10.04 -16.54
C SER A 101 -1.35 -10.43 -17.97
N THR A 102 -0.40 -10.98 -18.72
CA THR A 102 -0.72 -11.74 -19.94
C THR A 102 -1.55 -12.98 -19.58
N PRO A 103 -2.37 -13.49 -20.52
CA PRO A 103 -3.07 -14.77 -20.36
C PRO A 103 -2.13 -15.94 -20.09
#